data_AF-A0A7L5JMY8-F1
#
_entry.id   AF-A0A7L5JMY8-F1
#
_cell.length_a   1.000
_cell.length_b   1.000
_cell.length_c   1.000
_cell.angle_alpha   90.00
_cell.angle_beta   90.00
_cell.angle_gamma   90.00
#
_symmetry.space_group_name_H-M   'P 1'
#
loop_
_entity.id
_entity.type
_entity.pdbx_description
1 polymer ?
#
loop_
_entity_poly.entity_id
_entity_poly.type
_entity_poly.pdbx_seq_one_letter_code
_entity_poly.pdbx_strand_id
1 'polypeptide(L)'
;MKKYSILFLLIIILAKIIYLLFEIDYNGSLLDIVSKPKVDKEELESLELYGHKLSSIGLTLLVIPFLYLVYNFIVKNKILVYILLVITSMIVYLGIYKSLTMLIDKIVEENKDKRYYSYYATTFKYGMLNSQMGYGSFIPKERLENLTIEDKVLIANIFLLMAYDDKLVDKVAENKNKLTETYLLNQKNKEYENKYKESENKFNSTLKEINNAFETYTSKTNEANKFLANIEKEKAEVNKIYEDVKINIFAKSYTSYRINSDHYMKGINPSNSEIETYYKDLSDYFKYHNFKRAQDKYNESMQENFGRYIEPISWCENNICPSKNSIRRVLKQEAERKWDKNIEPNLTRKEFFANSYTRSKIAKELNSKFKINLPMDFNYSKDTFVNAILNKLNKKQEEVKIQLRSELRKAIKKDIELELNYNSFAKYWKPDIIKEYGEKYGEILFKMIENKNTEKFYSEFYEPYYKENYLDKFILTKEQLDNNEHEEKGDYAIKSMFIIPFAIFMSLLASLLNFVSVIVLSLIVILKFIKQDTKIFITTNIVKVLLYVVIIYYPYKIGKDNKVLEQYKIFQKQHDSKFINFYVEAMNWILVVENFSYNKLYKLKYK
;
A
#
# COMPACT_ATOMS: atom_id res chain seq x y z
N MET A 1 -40.70 20.56 -63.84
CA MET A 1 -40.09 20.26 -62.51
C MET A 1 -39.36 21.50 -62.00
N LYS A 2 -39.65 21.97 -60.78
CA LYS A 2 -38.86 23.04 -60.14
C LYS A 2 -37.42 22.57 -59.98
N LYS A 3 -36.48 23.33 -60.53
CA LYS A 3 -35.07 22.95 -60.64
C LYS A 3 -34.35 23.19 -59.31
N TYR A 4 -33.31 22.40 -59.03
CA TYR A 4 -32.35 22.72 -57.96
C TYR A 4 -31.75 24.13 -58.14
N SER A 5 -31.58 24.87 -57.05
CA SER A 5 -30.74 26.08 -57.08
C SER A 5 -29.27 25.69 -57.31
N ILE A 6 -28.52 26.44 -58.12
CA ILE A 6 -27.08 26.19 -58.33
C ILE A 6 -26.32 26.32 -57.01
N LEU A 7 -26.64 27.35 -56.22
CA LEU A 7 -26.02 27.57 -54.90
C LEU A 7 -26.24 26.37 -53.97
N PHE A 8 -27.45 25.80 -53.94
CA PHE A 8 -27.75 24.61 -53.15
C PHE A 8 -26.90 23.40 -53.59
N LEU A 9 -26.76 23.18 -54.90
CA LEU A 9 -25.95 22.08 -55.44
C LEU A 9 -24.47 22.24 -55.03
N LEU A 10 -23.92 23.45 -55.14
CA LEU A 10 -22.53 23.73 -54.75
C LEU A 10 -22.30 23.49 -53.25
N ILE A 11 -23.22 23.93 -52.39
CA ILE A 11 -23.14 23.71 -50.94
C ILE A 11 -23.15 22.21 -50.61
N ILE A 12 -24.05 21.44 -51.23
CA ILE A 12 -24.14 19.99 -50.97
C ILE A 12 -22.93 19.25 -51.53
N ILE A 13 -22.43 19.63 -52.71
CA ILE A 13 -21.19 19.06 -53.27
C ILE A 13 -20.02 19.30 -52.29
N LEU A 14 -19.85 20.53 -51.80
CA LEU A 14 -18.79 20.87 -50.86
C LEU A 14 -18.93 20.07 -49.55
N ALA A 15 -20.13 20.00 -48.99
CA ALA A 15 -20.39 19.24 -47.76
C ALA A 15 -20.08 17.74 -47.93
N LYS A 16 -20.42 17.15 -49.09
CA LYS A 16 -20.10 15.75 -49.40
C LYS A 16 -18.60 15.53 -49.60
N ILE A 17 -17.88 16.46 -50.23
CA ILE A 17 -16.41 16.38 -50.36
C ILE A 17 -15.76 16.42 -48.98
N ILE A 18 -16.17 17.35 -48.11
CA ILE A 18 -15.67 17.43 -46.73
C ILE A 18 -15.95 16.12 -45.99
N TYR A 19 -17.17 15.59 -46.10
CA TYR A 19 -17.53 14.30 -45.52
C TYR A 19 -16.64 13.14 -46.01
N LEU A 20 -16.37 13.04 -47.32
CA LEU A 20 -15.50 12.00 -47.88
C LEU A 20 -14.05 12.08 -47.33
N LEU A 21 -13.55 13.29 -47.05
CA LEU A 21 -12.23 13.45 -46.41
C LEU A 21 -12.20 12.90 -44.98
N PHE A 22 -13.28 13.09 -44.21
CA PHE A 22 -13.40 12.49 -42.88
C PHE A 22 -13.59 10.97 -42.93
N GLU A 23 -14.25 10.42 -43.95
CA GLU A 23 -14.37 8.96 -44.12
C GLU A 23 -13.03 8.28 -44.40
N ILE A 24 -12.17 8.91 -45.22
CA ILE A 24 -10.80 8.42 -45.44
C ILE A 24 -10.02 8.40 -44.12
N ASP A 25 -10.16 9.45 -43.31
CA ASP A 25 -9.54 9.56 -42.00
C ASP A 25 -10.03 8.49 -41.02
N TYR A 26 -11.34 8.25 -41.03
CA TYR A 26 -11.99 7.25 -40.19
C TYR A 26 -11.52 5.84 -40.52
N ASN A 27 -11.57 5.43 -41.79
CA ASN A 27 -11.16 4.08 -42.20
C ASN A 27 -9.67 3.84 -41.92
N GLY A 28 -8.82 4.83 -42.17
CA GLY A 28 -7.40 4.75 -41.80
C GLY A 28 -7.18 4.56 -40.31
N SER A 29 -7.83 5.40 -39.50
CA SER A 29 -7.72 5.33 -38.03
C SER A 29 -8.30 4.03 -37.47
N LEU A 30 -9.39 3.52 -38.05
CA LEU A 30 -10.02 2.25 -37.69
C LEU A 30 -9.05 1.08 -37.92
N LEU A 31 -8.43 1.00 -39.09
CA LEU A 31 -7.44 -0.05 -39.38
C LEU A 31 -6.20 0.05 -38.47
N ASP A 32 -5.76 1.24 -38.11
CA ASP A 32 -4.64 1.43 -37.20
C ASP A 32 -4.96 1.03 -35.77
N ILE A 33 -6.12 1.43 -35.25
CA ILE A 33 -6.57 1.05 -33.91
C ILE A 33 -6.73 -0.46 -33.81
N VAL A 34 -7.37 -1.09 -34.78
CA VAL A 34 -7.68 -2.52 -34.75
C VAL A 34 -6.42 -3.39 -34.88
N SER A 35 -5.36 -2.83 -35.46
CA SER A 35 -4.05 -3.47 -35.57
C SER A 35 -3.13 -3.19 -34.38
N LYS A 36 -3.59 -2.43 -33.36
CA LYS A 36 -2.81 -2.24 -32.14
C LYS A 36 -2.74 -3.54 -31.32
N PRO A 37 -1.60 -3.80 -30.65
CA PRO A 37 -1.42 -4.96 -29.79
C PRO A 37 -2.43 -5.05 -28.62
N LYS A 38 -3.08 -3.94 -28.27
CA LYS A 38 -4.21 -3.85 -27.35
C LYS A 38 -5.07 -2.64 -27.73
N VAL A 39 -6.39 -2.79 -27.63
CA VAL A 39 -7.35 -1.69 -27.74
C VAL A 39 -8.15 -1.67 -26.46
N ASP A 40 -8.20 -0.52 -25.80
CA ASP A 40 -8.99 -0.36 -24.59
C ASP A 40 -10.48 -0.23 -24.92
N LYS A 41 -11.35 -0.59 -23.97
CA LYS A 41 -12.81 -0.52 -24.14
C LYS A 41 -13.26 0.88 -24.57
N GLU A 42 -12.72 1.91 -23.91
CA GLU A 42 -13.02 3.31 -24.21
C GLU A 42 -12.57 3.71 -25.63
N GLU A 43 -11.40 3.24 -26.10
CA GLU A 43 -10.95 3.51 -27.48
C GLU A 43 -11.94 2.91 -28.49
N LEU A 44 -12.39 1.67 -28.28
CA LEU A 44 -13.34 1.01 -29.18
C LEU A 44 -14.72 1.69 -29.19
N GLU A 45 -15.25 2.03 -28.02
CA GLU A 45 -16.54 2.73 -27.89
C GLU A 45 -16.50 4.13 -28.51
N SER A 46 -15.38 4.85 -28.35
CA SER A 46 -15.19 6.16 -28.97
C SER A 46 -15.17 6.07 -30.50
N LEU A 47 -14.56 5.01 -31.03
CA LEU A 47 -14.46 4.74 -32.46
C LEU A 47 -15.80 4.34 -33.06
N GLU A 48 -16.59 3.53 -32.35
CA GLU A 48 -17.97 3.20 -32.69
C GLU A 48 -18.84 4.46 -32.73
N LEU A 49 -18.78 5.28 -31.68
CA LEU A 49 -19.53 6.53 -31.58
C LEU A 49 -19.19 7.48 -32.73
N TYR A 50 -17.90 7.60 -33.06
CA TYR A 50 -17.45 8.44 -34.17
C TYR A 50 -17.93 7.88 -35.52
N GLY A 51 -17.82 6.57 -35.76
CA GLY A 51 -18.33 5.91 -36.96
C GLY A 51 -19.83 6.09 -37.16
N HIS A 52 -20.62 5.97 -36.09
CA HIS A 52 -22.06 6.23 -36.13
C HIS A 52 -22.40 7.67 -36.50
N LYS A 53 -21.71 8.65 -35.91
CA LYS A 53 -21.89 10.07 -36.25
C LYS A 53 -21.57 10.31 -37.72
N LEU A 54 -20.43 9.80 -38.19
CA LEU A 54 -19.95 10.01 -39.55
C LEU A 54 -20.87 9.35 -40.57
N SER A 55 -21.23 8.07 -40.38
CA SER A 55 -22.19 7.35 -41.23
C SER A 55 -23.55 8.05 -41.27
N SER A 56 -24.02 8.55 -40.12
CA SER A 56 -25.31 9.28 -40.04
C SER A 56 -25.27 10.59 -40.82
N ILE A 57 -24.16 11.34 -40.78
CA ILE A 57 -23.95 12.53 -41.62
C ILE A 57 -23.97 12.13 -43.10
N GLY A 58 -23.20 11.11 -43.48
CA GLY A 58 -23.08 10.64 -44.86
C GLY A 58 -24.41 10.21 -45.47
N LEU A 59 -25.20 9.43 -44.74
CA LEU A 59 -26.53 8.98 -45.16
C LEU A 59 -27.53 10.14 -45.19
N THR A 60 -27.48 11.06 -44.22
CA THR A 60 -28.33 12.28 -44.24
C THR A 60 -28.03 13.14 -45.47
N LEU A 61 -26.75 13.35 -45.79
CA LEU A 61 -26.32 14.10 -46.98
C LEU A 61 -26.81 13.47 -48.30
N LEU A 62 -27.08 12.16 -48.35
CA LEU A 62 -27.67 11.50 -49.52
C LEU A 62 -29.16 11.77 -49.67
N VAL A 63 -29.88 11.92 -48.55
CA VAL A 63 -31.33 12.15 -48.51
C VAL A 63 -31.68 13.63 -48.76
N ILE A 64 -30.82 14.57 -48.35
CA ILE A 64 -31.06 16.02 -48.46
C ILE A 64 -31.46 16.51 -49.87
N PRO A 65 -30.78 16.12 -50.97
CA PRO A 65 -31.18 16.53 -52.31
C PRO A 65 -32.62 16.13 -52.67
N PHE A 66 -33.04 14.93 -52.26
CA PHE A 66 -34.40 14.47 -52.48
C PHE A 66 -35.40 15.29 -51.66
N LEU A 67 -35.15 15.51 -50.37
CA LEU A 67 -35.99 16.36 -49.52
C LEU A 67 -36.12 17.79 -50.07
N TYR A 68 -35.04 18.35 -50.62
CA TYR A 68 -35.06 19.67 -51.24
C TYR A 68 -36.05 19.72 -52.41
N LEU A 69 -36.08 18.68 -53.25
CA LEU A 69 -37.06 18.61 -54.35
C LEU A 69 -38.49 18.53 -53.84
N VAL A 70 -38.74 17.68 -52.83
CA VAL A 70 -40.07 17.49 -52.23
C VAL A 70 -40.59 18.80 -51.63
N TYR A 71 -39.81 19.48 -50.79
CA TYR A 71 -40.25 20.73 -50.19
C TYR A 71 -40.36 21.87 -51.18
N ASN A 72 -39.46 21.95 -52.15
CA ASN A 72 -39.55 22.97 -53.18
C ASN A 72 -40.78 22.77 -54.09
N PHE A 73 -41.28 21.52 -54.20
CA PHE A 73 -42.54 21.20 -54.86
C PHE A 73 -43.75 21.68 -54.03
N ILE A 74 -43.79 21.34 -52.74
CA ILE A 74 -44.94 21.61 -51.85
C ILE A 74 -45.01 23.08 -51.40
N VAL A 75 -43.87 23.68 -51.07
CA VAL A 75 -43.77 24.99 -50.43
C VAL A 75 -43.35 26.06 -51.44
N LYS A 76 -44.05 27.20 -51.45
CA LYS A 76 -43.70 28.35 -52.31
C LYS A 76 -42.60 29.24 -51.70
N ASN A 77 -42.61 29.44 -50.37
CA ASN A 77 -41.64 30.28 -49.67
C ASN A 77 -40.27 29.58 -49.54
N LYS A 78 -39.23 30.17 -50.13
CA LYS A 78 -37.86 29.62 -50.13
C LYS A 78 -37.23 29.56 -48.74
N ILE A 79 -37.50 30.52 -47.87
CA ILE A 79 -36.96 30.52 -46.50
C ILE A 79 -37.53 29.33 -45.73
N LEU A 80 -38.84 29.09 -45.87
CA LEU A 80 -39.51 27.96 -45.21
C LEU A 80 -38.99 26.60 -45.72
N VAL A 81 -38.64 26.48 -47.01
CA VAL A 81 -37.98 25.27 -47.55
C VAL A 81 -36.65 24.99 -46.84
N TYR A 82 -35.81 26.01 -46.63
CA TYR A 82 -34.53 25.82 -45.95
C TYR A 82 -34.71 25.48 -44.46
N ILE A 83 -35.69 26.10 -43.77
CA ILE A 83 -36.01 25.76 -42.37
C ILE A 83 -36.47 24.30 -42.26
N LEU A 84 -37.39 23.87 -43.12
CA LEU A 84 -37.85 22.47 -43.15
C LEU A 84 -36.71 21.50 -43.45
N LEU A 85 -35.79 21.87 -44.34
CA LEU A 85 -34.62 21.05 -44.64
C LEU A 85 -33.73 20.87 -43.43
N VAL A 86 -33.42 21.93 -42.67
CA VAL A 86 -32.59 21.82 -41.46
C VAL A 86 -33.27 20.93 -40.42
N ILE A 87 -34.56 21.17 -40.14
CA ILE A 87 -35.32 20.37 -39.16
C ILE A 87 -35.36 18.90 -39.57
N THR A 88 -35.71 18.61 -40.81
CA THR A 88 -35.84 17.22 -41.26
C THR A 88 -34.51 16.53 -41.47
N SER A 89 -33.43 17.25 -41.80
CA SER A 89 -32.08 16.70 -41.79
C SER A 89 -31.66 16.28 -40.37
N MET A 90 -32.01 17.08 -39.36
CA MET A 90 -31.73 16.73 -37.96
C MET A 90 -32.52 15.49 -37.52
N ILE A 91 -33.80 15.37 -37.92
CA ILE A 91 -34.62 14.18 -37.64
C ILE A 91 -34.04 12.94 -38.34
N VAL A 92 -33.69 13.06 -39.62
CA VAL A 92 -33.09 11.95 -40.41
C VAL A 92 -31.76 11.53 -39.79
N TYR A 93 -30.90 12.48 -39.42
CA TYR A 93 -29.64 12.20 -38.74
C TYR A 93 -29.84 11.44 -37.43
N LEU A 94 -30.72 11.92 -36.54
CA LEU A 94 -31.00 11.27 -35.26
C LEU A 94 -31.63 9.88 -35.45
N GLY A 95 -32.51 9.74 -36.44
CA GLY A 95 -33.13 8.45 -36.79
C GLY A 95 -32.10 7.42 -37.26
N ILE A 96 -31.20 7.81 -38.15
CA ILE A 96 -30.12 6.94 -38.65
C ILE A 96 -29.16 6.59 -37.51
N TYR A 97 -28.73 7.57 -36.73
CA TYR A 97 -27.82 7.36 -35.60
C TYR A 97 -28.39 6.35 -34.61
N LYS A 98 -29.65 6.54 -34.18
CA LYS A 98 -30.32 5.62 -33.25
C LYS A 98 -30.50 4.22 -33.85
N SER A 99 -30.79 4.15 -35.15
CA SER A 99 -30.94 2.87 -35.86
C SER A 99 -29.63 2.08 -35.92
N LEU A 100 -28.50 2.75 -36.16
CA LEU A 100 -27.18 2.10 -36.15
C LEU A 100 -26.85 1.54 -34.77
N THR A 101 -27.07 2.32 -33.70
CA THR A 101 -26.87 1.84 -32.32
C THR A 101 -27.74 0.63 -31.99
N MET A 102 -29.05 0.69 -32.32
CA MET A 102 -29.98 -0.43 -32.10
C MET A 102 -29.58 -1.68 -32.89
N LEU A 103 -29.08 -1.53 -34.12
CA LEU A 103 -28.62 -2.67 -34.91
C LEU A 103 -27.41 -3.34 -34.27
N ILE A 104 -26.46 -2.58 -33.74
CA ILE A 104 -25.28 -3.14 -33.05
C ILE A 104 -25.70 -3.88 -31.79
N ASP A 105 -26.53 -3.27 -30.94
CA ASP A 105 -26.99 -3.93 -29.71
C ASP A 105 -27.77 -5.21 -30.02
N LYS A 106 -28.58 -5.20 -31.08
CA LYS A 106 -29.28 -6.39 -31.56
C LYS A 106 -28.33 -7.49 -32.07
N ILE A 107 -27.27 -7.13 -32.79
CA ILE A 107 -26.24 -8.10 -33.22
C ILE A 107 -25.59 -8.77 -32.00
N VAL A 108 -25.31 -8.01 -30.96
CA VAL A 108 -24.72 -8.54 -29.72
C VAL A 108 -25.71 -9.48 -29.03
N GLU A 109 -26.97 -9.06 -28.93
CA GLU A 109 -28.04 -9.85 -28.30
C GLU A 109 -28.29 -11.18 -29.02
N GLU A 110 -28.31 -11.17 -30.36
CA GLU A 110 -28.50 -12.39 -31.17
C GLU A 110 -27.30 -13.35 -31.16
N ASN A 111 -26.13 -12.90 -30.69
CA ASN A 111 -24.90 -13.71 -30.66
C ASN A 111 -24.39 -13.99 -29.24
N LYS A 112 -25.24 -13.86 -28.21
CA LYS A 112 -24.87 -14.14 -26.81
C LYS A 112 -24.31 -15.55 -26.59
N ASP A 113 -24.80 -16.53 -27.35
CA ASP A 113 -24.31 -17.92 -27.33
C ASP A 113 -22.84 -18.07 -27.81
N LYS A 114 -22.30 -17.03 -28.45
CA LYS A 114 -20.93 -16.98 -28.98
C LYS A 114 -19.96 -16.22 -28.09
N ARG A 115 -20.35 -15.77 -26.88
CA ARG A 115 -19.49 -15.04 -25.93
C ARG A 115 -18.14 -15.71 -25.74
N TYR A 116 -18.15 -17.01 -25.46
CA TYR A 116 -16.94 -17.80 -25.29
C TYR A 116 -16.03 -17.74 -26.53
N TYR A 117 -16.58 -18.01 -27.71
CA TYR A 117 -15.81 -18.02 -28.96
C TYR A 117 -15.26 -16.62 -29.30
N SER A 118 -16.08 -15.58 -29.16
CA SER A 118 -15.66 -14.19 -29.40
C SER A 118 -14.58 -13.74 -28.41
N TYR A 119 -14.67 -14.14 -27.14
CA TYR A 119 -13.65 -13.85 -26.13
C TYR A 119 -12.30 -14.45 -26.51
N TYR A 120 -12.24 -15.76 -26.75
CA TYR A 120 -10.99 -16.44 -27.10
C TYR A 120 -10.42 -16.00 -28.44
N ALA A 121 -11.27 -15.68 -29.42
CA ALA A 121 -10.80 -15.14 -30.69
C ALA A 121 -10.25 -13.72 -30.58
N THR A 122 -10.86 -12.88 -29.73
CA THR A 122 -10.33 -11.55 -29.42
C THR A 122 -8.98 -11.67 -28.70
N THR A 123 -8.86 -12.60 -27.75
CA THR A 123 -7.58 -12.92 -27.09
C THR A 123 -6.54 -13.42 -28.08
N PHE A 124 -6.94 -14.29 -29.01
CA PHE A 124 -6.08 -14.79 -30.08
C PHE A 124 -5.61 -13.67 -31.02
N LYS A 125 -6.52 -12.79 -31.44
CA LYS A 125 -6.21 -11.58 -32.24
C LYS A 125 -5.10 -10.77 -31.58
N TYR A 126 -5.24 -10.47 -30.29
CA TYR A 126 -4.20 -9.74 -29.56
C TYR A 126 -2.91 -10.56 -29.39
N GLY A 127 -3.01 -11.88 -29.18
CA GLY A 127 -1.85 -12.78 -29.19
C GLY A 127 -1.07 -12.74 -30.51
N MET A 128 -1.78 -12.65 -31.64
CA MET A 128 -1.17 -12.44 -32.96
C MET A 128 -0.52 -11.07 -33.09
N LEU A 129 -1.23 -9.99 -32.77
CA LEU A 129 -0.73 -8.62 -32.94
C LEU A 129 0.50 -8.29 -32.09
N ASN A 130 0.77 -9.09 -31.05
CA ASN A 130 1.99 -8.98 -30.27
C ASN A 130 3.15 -9.85 -30.81
N SER A 131 3.04 -10.42 -32.01
CA SER A 131 4.02 -11.31 -32.65
C SER A 131 4.31 -12.61 -31.90
N GLN A 132 3.36 -13.08 -31.11
CA GLN A 132 3.56 -14.25 -30.26
C GLN A 132 2.94 -15.52 -30.84
N MET A 133 1.83 -15.36 -31.55
CA MET A 133 1.12 -16.43 -32.22
C MET A 133 0.96 -16.09 -33.70
N GLY A 134 1.57 -16.88 -34.56
CA GLY A 134 1.25 -16.87 -35.99
C GLY A 134 0.20 -17.92 -36.29
N TYR A 135 -0.62 -17.69 -37.30
CA TYR A 135 -1.47 -18.72 -37.87
C TYR A 135 -1.08 -18.90 -39.34
N GLY A 136 -0.27 -19.91 -39.62
CA GLY A 136 0.44 -20.04 -40.90
C GLY A 136 -0.44 -20.06 -42.15
N SER A 137 -1.73 -20.42 -42.04
CA SER A 137 -2.72 -20.38 -43.13
C SER A 137 -3.54 -19.09 -43.19
N PHE A 138 -3.37 -18.18 -42.24
CA PHE A 138 -4.00 -16.85 -42.19
C PHE A 138 -2.91 -15.77 -42.21
N ILE A 139 -2.37 -15.36 -41.06
CA ILE A 139 -1.22 -14.46 -40.99
C ILE A 139 -0.04 -15.19 -40.32
N PRO A 140 1.03 -15.51 -41.08
CA PRO A 140 2.21 -16.16 -40.55
C PRO A 140 2.98 -15.22 -39.63
N LYS A 141 3.75 -15.79 -38.70
CA LYS A 141 4.36 -15.06 -37.59
C LYS A 141 5.32 -13.96 -38.07
N GLU A 142 6.04 -14.24 -39.15
CA GLU A 142 7.05 -13.36 -39.74
C GLU A 142 6.46 -12.05 -40.29
N ARG A 143 5.17 -12.02 -40.63
CA ARG A 143 4.48 -10.81 -41.09
C ARG A 143 3.90 -9.96 -39.97
N LEU A 144 3.81 -10.48 -38.75
CA LEU A 144 3.19 -9.76 -37.62
C LEU A 144 4.03 -8.57 -37.15
N GLU A 145 5.35 -8.59 -37.38
CA GLU A 145 6.24 -7.46 -37.09
C GLU A 145 6.03 -6.29 -38.05
N ASN A 146 5.59 -6.54 -39.29
CA ASN A 146 5.39 -5.55 -40.33
C ASN A 146 4.10 -5.83 -41.11
N LEU A 147 2.95 -5.53 -40.49
CA LEU A 147 1.64 -5.78 -41.07
C LEU A 147 1.42 -4.98 -42.37
N THR A 148 1.04 -5.68 -43.43
CA THR A 148 0.53 -5.07 -44.66
C THR A 148 -0.88 -4.51 -44.45
N ILE A 149 -1.38 -3.67 -45.36
CA ILE A 149 -2.77 -3.14 -45.23
C ILE A 149 -3.78 -4.27 -45.37
N GLU A 150 -3.50 -5.23 -46.26
CA GLU A 150 -4.25 -6.45 -46.40
C GLU A 150 -4.31 -7.20 -45.05
N ASP A 151 -3.18 -7.34 -44.35
CA ASP A 151 -3.16 -7.99 -43.03
C ASP A 151 -4.01 -7.23 -42.01
N LYS A 152 -3.95 -5.89 -41.99
CA LYS A 152 -4.79 -5.07 -41.09
C LYS A 152 -6.28 -5.27 -41.36
N VAL A 153 -6.68 -5.29 -42.63
CA VAL A 153 -8.07 -5.55 -43.04
C VAL A 153 -8.48 -6.98 -42.65
N LEU A 154 -7.59 -7.97 -42.76
CA LEU A 154 -7.87 -9.34 -42.35
C LEU A 154 -8.00 -9.48 -40.83
N ILE A 155 -7.15 -8.81 -40.05
CA ILE A 155 -7.24 -8.74 -38.59
C ILE A 155 -8.56 -8.10 -38.16
N ALA A 156 -9.00 -7.05 -38.86
CA ALA A 156 -10.30 -6.42 -38.64
C ALA A 156 -11.47 -7.39 -38.91
N ASN A 157 -11.25 -8.40 -39.75
CA ASN A 157 -12.21 -9.43 -40.11
C ASN A 157 -11.86 -10.81 -39.51
N ILE A 158 -11.28 -10.84 -38.31
CA ILE A 158 -10.83 -12.09 -37.64
C ILE A 158 -11.97 -13.11 -37.46
N PHE A 159 -13.23 -12.67 -37.48
CA PHE A 159 -14.38 -13.57 -37.44
C PHE A 159 -14.39 -14.59 -38.59
N LEU A 160 -13.81 -14.25 -39.74
CA LEU A 160 -13.67 -15.16 -40.88
C LEU A 160 -12.75 -16.33 -40.54
N LEU A 161 -11.65 -16.08 -39.84
CA LEU A 161 -10.75 -17.17 -39.41
C LEU A 161 -11.50 -18.17 -38.52
N MET A 162 -12.32 -17.67 -37.60
CA MET A 162 -13.13 -18.52 -36.71
C MET A 162 -14.23 -19.29 -37.44
N ALA A 163 -14.79 -18.71 -38.50
CA ALA A 163 -15.77 -19.41 -39.33
C ALA A 163 -15.14 -20.63 -40.03
N TYR A 164 -13.88 -20.52 -40.48
CA TYR A 164 -13.20 -21.58 -41.23
C TYR A 164 -12.44 -22.61 -40.38
N ASP A 165 -12.03 -22.28 -39.14
CA ASP A 165 -11.45 -23.23 -38.19
C ASP A 165 -12.28 -23.25 -36.90
N ASP A 166 -13.30 -24.10 -36.89
CA ASP A 166 -14.19 -24.33 -35.73
C ASP A 166 -13.43 -24.80 -34.48
N LYS A 167 -12.30 -25.50 -34.68
CA LYS A 167 -11.39 -25.96 -33.62
C LYS A 167 -10.35 -24.92 -33.20
N LEU A 168 -10.32 -23.72 -33.79
CA LEU A 168 -9.36 -22.68 -33.41
C LEU A 168 -9.51 -22.35 -31.93
N VAL A 169 -10.74 -22.17 -31.47
CA VAL A 169 -11.01 -21.81 -30.07
C VAL A 169 -10.59 -22.92 -29.13
N ASP A 170 -10.81 -24.19 -29.48
CA ASP A 170 -10.35 -25.33 -28.69
C ASP A 170 -8.81 -25.38 -28.62
N LYS A 171 -8.11 -25.18 -29.75
CA LYS A 171 -6.63 -25.14 -29.79
C LYS A 171 -6.05 -23.97 -28.98
N VAL A 172 -6.71 -22.80 -29.02
CA VAL A 172 -6.35 -21.61 -28.24
C VAL A 172 -6.60 -21.88 -26.76
N ALA A 173 -7.75 -22.46 -26.42
CA ALA A 173 -8.12 -22.84 -25.07
C ALA A 173 -7.25 -23.99 -24.51
N GLU A 174 -6.74 -24.91 -25.31
CA GLU A 174 -5.81 -25.96 -24.87
C GLU A 174 -4.41 -25.40 -24.60
N ASN A 175 -3.97 -24.41 -25.39
CA ASN A 175 -2.71 -23.68 -25.18
C ASN A 175 -2.85 -22.49 -24.22
N LYS A 176 -3.88 -22.51 -23.37
CA LYS A 176 -4.24 -21.44 -22.42
C LYS A 176 -3.07 -20.96 -21.56
N ASN A 177 -2.26 -21.85 -21.00
CA ASN A 177 -1.08 -21.43 -20.21
C ASN A 177 -0.10 -20.60 -21.04
N LYS A 178 0.17 -21.00 -22.29
CA LYS A 178 1.05 -20.28 -23.19
C LYS A 178 0.42 -18.96 -23.64
N LEU A 179 -0.89 -18.92 -23.91
CA LEU A 179 -1.60 -17.67 -24.23
C LEU A 179 -1.59 -16.68 -23.07
N THR A 180 -1.79 -17.15 -21.85
CA THR A 180 -1.85 -16.30 -20.66
C THR A 180 -0.45 -15.85 -20.23
N GLU A 181 0.54 -16.74 -20.25
CA GLU A 181 1.96 -16.37 -20.15
C GLU A 181 2.32 -15.38 -21.24
N THR A 182 1.82 -15.54 -22.46
CA THR A 182 2.14 -14.62 -23.56
C THR A 182 1.43 -13.28 -23.41
N TYR A 183 0.14 -13.25 -23.06
CA TYR A 183 -0.63 -12.05 -22.76
C TYR A 183 0.02 -11.27 -21.61
N LEU A 184 0.53 -11.98 -20.60
CA LEU A 184 1.35 -11.41 -19.54
C LEU A 184 2.78 -11.06 -19.95
N LEU A 185 3.41 -11.82 -20.82
CA LEU A 185 4.74 -11.53 -21.37
C LEU A 185 4.66 -10.33 -22.31
N ASN A 186 3.47 -9.96 -22.80
CA ASN A 186 3.21 -8.66 -23.42
C ASN A 186 2.80 -7.59 -22.38
N GLN A 187 2.29 -7.98 -21.21
CA GLN A 187 2.48 -7.19 -19.97
C GLN A 187 3.94 -7.21 -19.45
N LYS A 188 4.96 -7.64 -20.22
CA LYS A 188 6.35 -7.22 -19.98
C LYS A 188 6.53 -5.69 -20.09
N ASN A 189 5.46 -4.95 -20.36
CA ASN A 189 5.38 -3.57 -19.94
C ASN A 189 5.77 -3.44 -18.46
N LYS A 190 6.52 -2.38 -18.17
CA LYS A 190 6.96 -1.96 -16.84
C LYS A 190 6.00 -2.30 -15.70
N GLU A 191 4.68 -2.33 -15.92
CA GLU A 191 3.67 -2.68 -14.93
C GLU A 191 3.82 -4.05 -14.24
N TYR A 192 4.12 -5.16 -14.93
CA TYR A 192 4.31 -6.46 -14.25
C TYR A 192 5.62 -6.48 -13.46
N GLU A 193 6.71 -6.02 -14.07
CA GLU A 193 8.01 -5.90 -13.39
C GLU A 193 7.96 -4.90 -12.24
N ASN A 194 7.18 -3.82 -12.37
CA ASN A 194 6.92 -2.84 -11.32
C ASN A 194 6.07 -3.46 -10.21
N LYS A 195 5.04 -4.26 -10.52
CA LYS A 195 4.23 -4.97 -9.51
C LYS A 195 5.04 -6.03 -8.79
N TYR A 196 5.90 -6.76 -9.50
CA TYR A 196 6.87 -7.67 -8.90
C TYR A 196 7.80 -6.92 -7.97
N LYS A 197 8.49 -5.88 -8.47
CA LYS A 197 9.40 -5.05 -7.68
C LYS A 197 8.68 -4.39 -6.50
N GLU A 198 7.45 -3.95 -6.66
CA GLU A 198 6.64 -3.37 -5.59
C GLU A 198 6.34 -4.42 -4.51
N SER A 199 5.91 -5.62 -4.91
CA SER A 199 5.65 -6.71 -3.97
C SER A 199 6.93 -7.17 -3.27
N GLU A 200 8.04 -7.27 -3.99
CA GLU A 200 9.37 -7.61 -3.46
C GLU A 200 9.89 -6.52 -2.52
N ASN A 201 9.78 -5.24 -2.90
CA ASN A 201 10.14 -4.11 -2.06
C ASN A 201 9.29 -4.05 -0.79
N LYS A 202 7.99 -4.35 -0.89
CA LYS A 202 7.09 -4.40 0.26
C LYS A 202 7.51 -5.51 1.22
N PHE A 203 7.73 -6.72 0.70
CA PHE A 203 8.23 -7.85 1.50
C PHE A 203 9.58 -7.53 2.16
N ASN A 204 10.53 -6.99 1.41
CA ASN A 204 11.85 -6.59 1.91
C ASN A 204 11.74 -5.46 2.95
N SER A 205 10.80 -4.53 2.79
CA SER A 205 10.52 -3.49 3.77
C SER A 205 9.97 -4.07 5.07
N THR A 206 9.03 -5.02 4.99
CA THR A 206 8.51 -5.74 6.17
C THR A 206 9.63 -6.52 6.86
N LEU A 207 10.48 -7.21 6.12
CA LEU A 207 11.64 -7.92 6.69
C LEU A 207 12.59 -6.96 7.40
N LYS A 208 12.87 -5.80 6.79
CA LYS A 208 13.71 -4.75 7.39
C LYS A 208 13.08 -4.17 8.66
N GLU A 209 11.77 -3.96 8.68
CA GLU A 209 11.04 -3.51 9.86
C GLU A 209 11.16 -4.52 11.01
N ILE A 210 10.95 -5.81 10.73
CA ILE A 210 11.10 -6.90 11.72
C ILE A 210 12.53 -6.93 12.26
N ASN A 211 13.53 -6.85 11.39
CA ASN A 211 14.94 -6.86 11.79
C ASN A 211 15.31 -5.66 12.66
N ASN A 212 14.92 -4.45 12.26
CA ASN A 212 15.17 -3.23 13.05
C ASN A 212 14.45 -3.30 14.41
N ALA A 213 13.23 -3.83 14.45
CA ALA A 213 12.49 -4.03 15.69
C ALA A 213 13.18 -5.06 16.60
N PHE A 214 13.73 -6.14 16.02
CA PHE A 214 14.47 -7.16 16.76
C PHE A 214 15.82 -6.64 17.29
N GLU A 215 16.53 -5.80 16.52
CA GLU A 215 17.74 -5.11 16.99
C GLU A 215 17.44 -4.19 18.17
N THR A 216 16.35 -3.42 18.07
CA THR A 216 15.87 -2.56 19.16
C THR A 216 15.51 -3.38 20.40
N TYR A 217 14.79 -4.48 20.21
CA TYR A 217 14.43 -5.43 21.26
C TYR A 217 15.68 -6.00 21.95
N THR A 218 16.66 -6.46 21.16
CA THR A 218 17.91 -7.04 21.66
C THR A 218 18.73 -6.01 22.44
N SER A 219 18.85 -4.80 21.91
CA SER A 219 19.58 -3.69 22.55
C SER A 219 18.99 -3.33 23.92
N LYS A 220 17.67 -3.09 23.98
CA LYS A 220 16.98 -2.76 25.24
C LYS A 220 17.01 -3.90 26.25
N THR A 221 16.87 -5.14 25.78
CA THR A 221 16.95 -6.32 26.65
C THR A 221 18.36 -6.49 27.21
N ASN A 222 19.41 -6.25 26.41
CA ASN A 222 20.80 -6.29 26.86
C ASN A 222 21.10 -5.21 27.90
N GLU A 223 20.56 -4.00 27.72
CA GLU A 223 20.67 -2.93 28.70
C GLU A 223 20.00 -3.32 30.03
N ALA A 224 18.76 -3.79 29.99
CA ALA A 224 18.03 -4.27 31.16
C ALA A 224 18.75 -5.43 31.86
N ASN A 225 19.30 -6.39 31.09
CA ASN A 225 20.04 -7.54 31.62
C ASN A 225 21.27 -7.14 32.43
N LYS A 226 21.93 -6.01 32.11
CA LYS A 226 23.02 -5.48 32.95
C LYS A 226 22.52 -5.06 34.34
N PHE A 227 21.37 -4.41 34.41
CA PHE A 227 20.75 -4.03 35.69
C PHE A 227 20.29 -5.26 36.48
N LEU A 228 19.67 -6.23 35.80
CA LEU A 228 19.23 -7.48 36.41
C LEU A 228 20.42 -8.29 36.95
N ALA A 229 21.52 -8.39 36.22
CA ALA A 229 22.74 -9.06 36.67
C ALA A 229 23.33 -8.42 37.94
N ASN A 230 23.31 -7.08 38.03
CA ASN A 230 23.73 -6.37 39.24
C ASN A 230 22.82 -6.67 40.44
N ILE A 231 21.50 -6.77 40.22
CA ILE A 231 20.55 -7.15 41.27
C ILE A 231 20.78 -8.59 41.73
N GLU A 232 21.01 -9.53 40.81
CA GLU A 232 21.31 -10.92 41.16
C GLU A 232 22.63 -11.06 41.95
N LYS A 233 23.65 -10.27 41.59
CA LYS A 233 24.88 -10.19 42.37
C LYS A 233 24.62 -9.66 43.78
N GLU A 234 23.81 -8.61 43.93
CA GLU A 234 23.43 -8.06 45.24
C GLU A 234 22.67 -9.10 46.08
N LYS A 235 21.75 -9.86 45.47
CA LYS A 235 21.04 -10.97 46.13
C LYS A 235 21.98 -12.04 46.66
N ALA A 236 23.00 -12.43 45.87
CA ALA A 236 23.99 -13.42 46.29
C ALA A 236 24.82 -12.94 47.51
N GLU A 237 25.01 -11.63 47.65
CA GLU A 237 25.81 -11.03 48.72
C GLU A 237 25.02 -10.66 50.00
N VAL A 238 23.69 -10.84 50.04
CA VAL A 238 22.84 -10.40 51.18
C VAL A 238 23.29 -11.01 52.52
N ASN A 239 23.74 -12.27 52.51
CA ASN A 239 24.27 -12.92 53.71
C ASN A 239 25.50 -12.19 54.27
N LYS A 240 26.38 -11.69 53.39
CA LYS A 240 27.57 -10.92 53.77
C LYS A 240 27.19 -9.55 54.32
N ILE A 241 26.15 -8.92 53.76
CA ILE A 241 25.58 -7.65 54.29
C ILE A 241 25.10 -7.85 55.74
N TYR A 242 24.46 -8.98 56.03
CA TYR A 242 24.02 -9.26 57.40
C TYR A 242 25.18 -9.44 58.39
N GLU A 243 26.25 -10.12 58.00
CA GLU A 243 27.45 -10.24 58.85
C GLU A 243 28.11 -8.88 59.09
N ASP A 244 28.13 -8.00 58.09
CA ASP A 244 28.58 -6.61 58.26
C ASP A 244 27.71 -5.86 59.27
N VAL A 245 26.38 -5.97 59.18
CA VAL A 245 25.44 -5.36 60.15
C VAL A 245 25.69 -5.86 61.57
N LYS A 246 25.95 -7.16 61.74
CA LYS A 246 26.22 -7.75 63.06
C LYS A 246 27.48 -7.14 63.71
N ILE A 247 28.53 -6.91 62.94
CA ILE A 247 29.79 -6.35 63.42
C ILE A 247 29.68 -4.83 63.58
N ASN A 248 29.26 -4.13 62.53
CA ASN A 248 29.36 -2.69 62.44
C ASN A 248 28.19 -1.94 63.05
N ILE A 249 27.02 -2.58 63.19
CA ILE A 249 25.86 -1.97 63.84
C ILE A 249 25.69 -2.60 65.21
N PHE A 250 25.38 -3.90 65.30
CA PHE A 250 25.01 -4.50 66.59
C PHE A 250 26.16 -4.42 67.61
N ALA A 251 27.37 -4.87 67.27
CA ALA A 251 28.48 -4.85 68.22
C ALA A 251 28.91 -3.42 68.60
N LYS A 252 28.89 -2.48 67.64
CA LYS A 252 29.19 -1.06 67.92
C LYS A 252 28.13 -0.41 68.80
N SER A 253 26.84 -0.65 68.56
CA SER A 253 25.75 -0.11 69.38
C SER A 253 25.89 -0.51 70.85
N TYR A 254 26.20 -1.78 71.14
CA TYR A 254 26.44 -2.21 72.52
C TYR A 254 27.73 -1.62 73.11
N THR A 255 28.80 -1.52 72.32
CA THR A 255 30.05 -0.92 72.77
C THR A 255 29.86 0.55 73.14
N SER A 256 29.19 1.33 72.29
CA SER A 256 28.85 2.73 72.56
C SER A 256 27.93 2.86 73.78
N TYR A 257 26.92 2.00 73.91
CA TYR A 257 26.06 1.96 75.10
C TYR A 257 26.87 1.70 76.37
N ARG A 258 27.73 0.67 76.37
CA ARG A 258 28.54 0.30 77.53
C ARG A 258 29.47 1.43 77.95
N ILE A 259 30.17 2.05 77.00
CA ILE A 259 31.05 3.21 77.28
C ILE A 259 30.24 4.36 77.89
N ASN A 260 29.09 4.70 77.29
CA ASN A 260 28.23 5.76 77.80
C ASN A 260 27.66 5.42 79.19
N SER A 261 27.33 4.15 79.43
CA SER A 261 26.85 3.64 80.72
C SER A 261 27.94 3.73 81.78
N ASP A 262 29.17 3.34 81.46
CA ASP A 262 30.31 3.43 82.37
C ASP A 262 30.59 4.90 82.73
N HIS A 263 30.55 5.81 81.75
CA HIS A 263 30.66 7.25 82.00
C HIS A 263 29.52 7.79 82.86
N TYR A 264 28.29 7.35 82.61
CA TYR A 264 27.14 7.73 83.42
C TYR A 264 27.29 7.27 84.87
N MET A 265 27.63 6.00 85.10
CA MET A 265 27.82 5.43 86.43
C MET A 265 28.94 6.12 87.21
N LYS A 266 30.06 6.45 86.54
CA LYS A 266 31.14 7.25 87.14
C LYS A 266 30.71 8.65 87.52
N GLY A 267 29.84 9.30 86.75
CA GLY A 267 29.34 10.64 87.08
C GLY A 267 28.27 10.65 88.19
N ILE A 268 27.43 9.62 88.28
CA ILE A 268 26.45 9.48 89.37
C ILE A 268 27.13 9.14 90.70
N ASN A 269 28.14 8.27 90.68
CA ASN A 269 28.90 7.84 91.85
C ASN A 269 30.42 8.06 91.63
N PRO A 270 30.89 9.33 91.61
CA PRO A 270 32.29 9.63 91.38
C PRO A 270 33.15 9.14 92.55
N SER A 271 34.31 8.57 92.24
CA SER A 271 35.24 8.10 93.27
C SER A 271 35.83 9.27 94.06
N ASN A 272 36.23 9.04 95.31
CA ASN A 272 36.88 10.07 96.12
C ASN A 272 38.14 10.62 95.43
N SER A 273 38.91 9.77 94.74
CA SER A 273 40.09 10.20 93.99
C SER A 273 39.74 11.16 92.85
N GLU A 274 38.69 10.89 92.07
CA GLU A 274 38.24 11.79 90.99
C GLU A 274 37.77 13.13 91.55
N ILE A 275 37.04 13.11 92.68
CA ILE A 275 36.60 14.33 93.35
C ILE A 275 37.80 15.14 93.83
N GLU A 276 38.85 14.51 94.40
CA GLU A 276 40.07 15.21 94.81
C GLU A 276 40.80 15.83 93.61
N THR A 277 40.86 15.15 92.46
CA THR A 277 41.46 15.70 91.24
C THR A 277 40.74 16.97 90.80
N TYR A 278 39.41 16.93 90.66
CA TYR A 278 38.62 18.12 90.34
C TYR A 278 38.74 19.20 91.42
N TYR A 279 38.75 18.82 92.70
CA TYR A 279 38.89 19.76 93.81
C TYR A 279 40.20 20.53 93.74
N LYS A 280 41.32 19.84 93.45
CA LYS A 280 42.63 20.45 93.28
C LYS A 280 42.65 21.42 92.09
N ASP A 281 42.19 20.96 90.93
CA ASP A 281 42.20 21.76 89.70
C ASP A 281 41.31 23.01 89.83
N LEU A 282 40.15 22.86 90.46
CA LEU A 282 39.22 23.97 90.75
C LEU A 282 39.76 24.89 91.85
N SER A 283 40.46 24.36 92.86
CA SER A 283 41.08 25.19 93.92
C SER A 283 42.17 26.10 93.36
N ASP A 284 42.99 25.58 92.45
CA ASP A 284 43.97 26.37 91.71
C ASP A 284 43.29 27.47 90.90
N TYR A 285 42.18 27.16 90.22
CA TYR A 285 41.39 28.16 89.52
C TYR A 285 40.86 29.25 90.47
N PHE A 286 40.17 28.89 91.56
CA PHE A 286 39.57 29.87 92.48
C PHE A 286 40.63 30.74 93.18
N LYS A 287 41.83 30.22 93.45
CA LYS A 287 42.95 31.00 94.00
C LYS A 287 43.47 32.06 93.03
N TYR A 288 43.46 31.78 91.73
CA TYR A 288 44.04 32.65 90.69
C TYR A 288 43.00 33.20 89.71
N HIS A 289 41.70 33.18 90.04
CA HIS A 289 40.60 33.48 89.11
C HIS A 289 40.62 34.91 88.54
N ASN A 290 41.29 35.85 89.20
CA ASN A 290 41.48 37.23 88.73
C ASN A 290 42.46 37.34 87.56
N PHE A 291 43.24 36.29 87.27
CA PHE A 291 44.18 36.26 86.15
C PHE A 291 43.54 35.61 84.93
N LYS A 292 43.62 36.29 83.78
CA LYS A 292 43.07 35.81 82.49
C LYS A 292 43.52 34.37 82.15
N ARG A 293 44.79 34.05 82.39
CA ARG A 293 45.35 32.71 82.17
C ARG A 293 44.62 31.60 82.94
N ALA A 294 44.16 31.87 84.16
CA ALA A 294 43.40 30.89 84.95
C ALA A 294 41.98 30.71 84.40
N GLN A 295 41.35 31.79 83.93
CA GLN A 295 40.05 31.74 83.27
C GLN A 295 40.09 30.95 81.96
N ASP A 296 41.11 31.16 81.14
CA ASP A 296 41.30 30.42 79.88
C ASP A 296 41.52 28.92 80.16
N LYS A 297 42.39 28.58 81.11
CA LYS A 297 42.65 27.19 81.50
C LYS A 297 41.40 26.48 82.06
N TYR A 298 40.58 27.20 82.82
CA TYR A 298 39.30 26.69 83.29
C TYR A 298 38.33 26.44 82.14
N ASN A 299 38.21 27.38 81.21
CA ASN A 299 37.36 27.23 80.02
C ASN A 299 37.78 26.00 79.20
N GLU A 300 39.08 25.83 78.95
CA GLU A 300 39.64 24.67 78.26
C GLU A 300 39.27 23.37 79.00
N SER A 301 39.50 23.31 80.31
CA SER A 301 39.16 22.13 81.12
C SER A 301 37.65 21.82 81.13
N MET A 302 36.79 22.83 81.15
CA MET A 302 35.33 22.62 81.09
C MET A 302 34.91 22.10 79.71
N GLN A 303 35.48 22.64 78.64
CA GLN A 303 35.23 22.15 77.28
C GLN A 303 35.77 20.73 77.09
N GLU A 304 36.96 20.43 77.59
CA GLU A 304 37.58 19.11 77.48
C GLU A 304 36.79 18.04 78.25
N ASN A 305 36.43 18.32 79.51
CA ASN A 305 35.78 17.34 80.38
C ASN A 305 34.28 17.22 80.15
N PHE A 306 33.60 18.33 79.86
CA PHE A 306 32.13 18.38 79.80
C PHE A 306 31.59 18.71 78.41
N GLY A 307 32.41 19.23 77.50
CA GLY A 307 32.00 19.69 76.17
C GLY A 307 31.18 20.99 76.20
N ARG A 308 31.19 21.69 77.35
CA ARG A 308 30.50 22.95 77.55
C ARG A 308 31.10 23.71 78.73
N TYR A 309 30.89 25.02 78.73
CA TYR A 309 31.20 25.85 79.89
C TYR A 309 30.23 25.56 81.05
N ILE A 310 30.78 25.48 82.27
CA ILE A 310 30.03 25.41 83.52
C ILE A 310 30.41 26.66 84.32
N GLU A 311 29.44 27.38 84.86
CA GLU A 311 29.74 28.58 85.63
C GLU A 311 30.49 28.23 86.92
N PRO A 312 31.58 28.95 87.28
CA PRO A 312 32.35 28.71 88.49
C PRO A 312 31.52 28.54 89.75
N ILE A 313 30.47 29.36 89.92
CA ILE A 313 29.59 29.31 91.10
C ILE A 313 28.91 27.93 91.28
N SER A 314 28.75 27.16 90.21
CA SER A 314 28.20 25.79 90.27
C SER A 314 29.05 24.85 91.12
N TRP A 315 30.35 25.14 91.24
CA TRP A 315 31.32 24.41 92.05
C TRP A 315 31.41 24.90 93.50
N CYS A 316 30.58 25.84 93.94
CA CYS A 316 30.59 26.36 95.31
C CYS A 316 29.40 25.85 96.14
N GLU A 317 29.56 25.84 97.47
CA GLU A 317 28.48 25.54 98.42
C GLU A 317 28.75 26.29 99.74
N ASN A 318 27.74 26.97 100.31
CA ASN A 318 27.84 27.70 101.59
C ASN A 318 29.07 28.63 101.69
N ASN A 319 29.35 29.39 100.62
CA ASN A 319 30.51 30.29 100.47
C ASN A 319 31.89 29.60 100.42
N ILE A 320 31.93 28.27 100.28
CA ILE A 320 33.16 27.50 100.07
C ILE A 320 33.31 27.18 98.58
N CYS A 321 34.43 27.62 97.99
CA CYS A 321 34.74 27.45 96.57
C CYS A 321 36.17 26.89 96.40
N PRO A 322 36.35 25.71 95.77
CA PRO A 322 35.32 24.73 95.41
C PRO A 322 34.86 23.92 96.64
N SER A 323 33.66 23.32 96.59
CA SER A 323 33.20 22.32 97.56
C SER A 323 33.23 20.91 96.95
N LYS A 324 33.63 19.90 97.73
CA LYS A 324 33.60 18.51 97.27
C LYS A 324 32.18 18.02 96.98
N ASN A 325 31.18 18.54 97.69
CA ASN A 325 29.78 18.19 97.50
C ASN A 325 29.18 18.85 96.25
N SER A 326 29.52 20.12 95.99
CA SER A 326 29.13 20.79 94.74
C SER A 326 29.78 20.14 93.52
N ILE A 327 31.04 19.69 93.62
CA ILE A 327 31.69 18.87 92.58
C ILE A 327 30.89 17.58 92.32
N ARG A 328 30.57 16.80 93.35
CA ARG A 328 29.72 15.60 93.21
C ARG A 328 28.39 15.91 92.52
N ARG A 329 27.73 17.00 92.91
CA ARG A 329 26.45 17.44 92.34
C ARG A 329 26.57 17.78 90.86
N VAL A 330 27.58 18.55 90.46
CA VAL A 330 27.79 18.95 89.06
C VAL A 330 28.14 17.75 88.19
N LEU A 331 29.01 16.85 88.66
CA LEU A 331 29.33 15.60 87.96
C LEU A 331 28.08 14.75 87.73
N LYS A 332 27.22 14.62 88.76
CA LYS A 332 25.94 13.92 88.67
C LYS A 332 25.00 14.56 87.63
N GLN A 333 24.85 15.87 87.66
CA GLN A 333 23.99 16.60 86.72
C GLN A 333 24.45 16.46 85.26
N GLU A 334 25.76 16.52 85.00
CA GLU A 334 26.29 16.36 83.65
C GLU A 334 26.15 14.93 83.12
N ALA A 335 26.29 13.93 84.01
CA ALA A 335 25.99 12.54 83.66
C ALA A 335 24.52 12.36 83.30
N GLU A 336 23.60 12.86 84.13
CA GLU A 336 22.15 12.82 83.87
C GLU A 336 21.74 13.56 82.59
N ARG A 337 22.45 14.64 82.25
CA ARG A 337 22.19 15.40 81.02
C ARG A 337 22.57 14.63 79.75
N LYS A 338 23.68 13.87 79.77
CA LYS A 338 24.17 13.13 78.60
C LYS A 338 23.52 11.75 78.44
N TRP A 339 22.87 11.22 79.47
CA TRP A 339 22.26 9.89 79.46
C TRP A 339 20.95 9.83 78.68
N ASP A 340 20.77 8.74 77.91
CA ASP A 340 19.50 8.45 77.23
C ASP A 340 18.51 7.85 78.25
N LYS A 341 17.56 8.67 78.73
CA LYS A 341 16.60 8.27 79.78
C LYS A 341 15.68 7.11 79.39
N ASN A 342 15.63 6.73 78.12
CA ASN A 342 14.80 5.61 77.64
C ASN A 342 15.45 4.24 77.85
N ILE A 343 16.69 4.20 78.37
CA ILE A 343 17.40 2.97 78.65
C ILE A 343 18.04 3.01 80.04
N GLU A 344 17.98 1.90 80.75
CA GLU A 344 18.61 1.76 82.06
C GLU A 344 20.14 1.63 81.92
N PRO A 345 20.93 2.16 82.86
CA PRO A 345 22.38 1.97 82.87
C PRO A 345 22.74 0.55 83.33
N ASN A 346 23.95 0.11 82.97
CA ASN A 346 24.59 -1.13 83.41
C ASN A 346 23.87 -2.43 82.97
N LEU A 347 23.14 -2.41 81.86
CA LEU A 347 22.54 -3.61 81.28
C LEU A 347 23.62 -4.54 80.71
N THR A 348 23.45 -5.84 80.95
CA THR A 348 24.22 -6.85 80.25
C THR A 348 23.91 -6.81 78.75
N ARG A 349 24.79 -7.40 77.93
CA ARG A 349 24.58 -7.47 76.48
C ARG A 349 23.21 -8.08 76.12
N LYS A 350 22.78 -9.11 76.84
CA LYS A 350 21.51 -9.80 76.58
C LYS A 350 20.31 -8.89 76.90
N GLU A 351 20.35 -8.19 78.02
CA GLU A 351 19.29 -7.27 78.44
C GLU A 351 19.20 -6.05 77.52
N PHE A 352 20.35 -5.49 77.11
CA PHE A 352 20.42 -4.38 76.16
C PHE A 352 19.69 -4.68 74.84
N PHE A 353 19.92 -5.86 74.26
CA PHE A 353 19.23 -6.30 73.03
C PHE A 353 17.81 -6.83 73.30
N ALA A 354 17.44 -7.14 74.54
CA ALA A 354 16.06 -7.47 74.90
C ALA A 354 15.18 -6.21 75.04
N ASN A 355 15.77 -5.06 75.35
CA ASN A 355 15.07 -3.80 75.55
C ASN A 355 14.32 -3.33 74.28
N SER A 356 13.03 -2.98 74.44
CA SER A 356 12.14 -2.59 73.34
C SER A 356 12.55 -1.28 72.64
N TYR A 357 13.04 -0.31 73.41
CA TYR A 357 13.56 0.95 72.85
C TYR A 357 14.82 0.70 72.01
N THR A 358 15.75 -0.16 72.48
CA THR A 358 16.92 -0.57 71.69
C THR A 358 16.54 -1.27 70.39
N ARG A 359 15.59 -2.20 70.43
CA ARG A 359 15.08 -2.89 69.24
C ARG A 359 14.49 -1.91 68.23
N SER A 360 13.64 -0.99 68.69
CA SER A 360 13.05 0.03 67.83
C SER A 360 14.10 0.97 67.24
N LYS A 361 15.08 1.41 68.02
CA LYS A 361 16.16 2.28 67.57
C LYS A 361 17.01 1.60 66.49
N ILE A 362 17.40 0.35 66.69
CA ILE A 362 18.17 -0.41 65.69
C ILE A 362 17.33 -0.71 64.45
N ALA A 363 16.06 -1.09 64.60
CA ALA A 363 15.15 -1.31 63.47
C ALA A 363 15.01 -0.03 62.62
N LYS A 364 14.84 1.14 63.24
CA LYS A 364 14.80 2.44 62.55
C LYS A 364 16.09 2.74 61.81
N GLU A 365 17.25 2.49 62.43
CA GLU A 365 18.55 2.68 61.80
C GLU A 365 18.71 1.80 60.56
N LEU A 366 18.38 0.50 60.67
CA LEU A 366 18.44 -0.44 59.56
C LEU A 366 17.45 -0.09 58.44
N ASN A 367 16.21 0.26 58.79
CA ASN A 367 15.20 0.68 57.82
C ASN A 367 15.65 1.92 57.05
N SER A 368 16.23 2.91 57.73
CA SER A 368 16.78 4.12 57.11
C SER A 368 17.98 3.82 56.21
N LYS A 369 18.99 3.10 56.73
CA LYS A 369 20.24 2.82 56.03
C LYS A 369 20.04 1.96 54.79
N PHE A 370 19.24 0.91 54.90
CA PHE A 370 19.05 -0.06 53.80
C PHE A 370 17.77 0.19 53.00
N LYS A 371 16.93 1.15 53.39
CA LYS A 371 15.62 1.42 52.78
C LYS A 371 14.75 0.16 52.75
N ILE A 372 14.67 -0.54 53.88
CA ILE A 372 13.86 -1.75 54.08
C ILE A 372 12.78 -1.51 55.12
N ASN A 373 11.87 -2.48 55.29
CA ASN A 373 10.80 -2.41 56.27
C ASN A 373 10.88 -3.59 57.26
N LEU A 374 11.63 -3.39 58.33
CA LEU A 374 11.69 -4.26 59.50
C LEU A 374 10.68 -3.79 60.55
N PRO A 375 10.07 -4.71 61.31
CA PRO A 375 9.16 -4.37 62.39
C PRO A 375 9.94 -3.71 63.55
N MET A 376 9.28 -2.83 64.31
CA MET A 376 9.94 -2.05 65.37
C MET A 376 10.40 -2.91 66.56
N ASP A 377 9.85 -4.11 66.71
CA ASP A 377 10.24 -5.11 67.70
C ASP A 377 11.27 -6.13 67.16
N PHE A 378 11.92 -5.82 66.02
CA PHE A 378 12.91 -6.66 65.35
C PHE A 378 13.88 -7.32 66.34
N ASN A 379 13.90 -8.66 66.31
CA ASN A 379 14.63 -9.52 67.21
C ASN A 379 16.05 -9.87 66.73
N TYR A 380 16.59 -9.13 65.76
CA TYR A 380 17.90 -9.42 65.16
C TYR A 380 17.96 -10.77 64.45
N SER A 381 16.82 -11.30 63.98
CA SER A 381 16.79 -12.50 63.15
C SER A 381 17.44 -12.23 61.80
N LYS A 382 18.37 -13.12 61.42
CA LYS A 382 18.99 -13.13 60.10
C LYS A 382 17.91 -13.27 59.01
N ASP A 383 17.00 -14.22 59.17
CA ASP A 383 15.99 -14.52 58.15
C ASP A 383 15.06 -13.33 57.93
N THR A 384 14.63 -12.67 59.00
CA THR A 384 13.78 -11.47 58.89
C THR A 384 14.49 -10.34 58.14
N PHE A 385 15.78 -10.12 58.41
CA PHE A 385 16.58 -9.10 57.72
C PHE A 385 16.82 -9.47 56.25
N VAL A 386 17.28 -10.69 55.99
CA VAL A 386 17.57 -11.20 54.64
C VAL A 386 16.31 -11.13 53.78
N ASN A 387 15.16 -11.59 54.30
CA ASN A 387 13.89 -11.52 53.59
C ASN A 387 13.47 -10.09 53.29
N ALA A 388 13.68 -9.14 54.21
CA ALA A 388 13.36 -7.73 53.98
C ALA A 388 14.21 -7.13 52.84
N ILE A 389 15.49 -7.47 52.77
CA ILE A 389 16.39 -7.05 51.68
C ILE A 389 16.00 -7.75 50.36
N LEU A 390 15.80 -9.06 50.37
CA LEU A 390 15.40 -9.82 49.18
C LEU A 390 14.07 -9.31 48.61
N ASN A 391 13.09 -9.00 49.45
CA ASN A 391 11.82 -8.41 49.02
C ASN A 391 12.01 -7.07 48.32
N LYS A 392 12.90 -6.21 48.83
CA LYS A 392 13.25 -4.94 48.17
C LYS A 392 13.91 -5.19 46.80
N LEU A 393 14.85 -6.13 46.72
CA LEU A 393 15.54 -6.46 45.47
C LEU A 393 14.61 -7.08 44.43
N ASN A 394 13.68 -7.95 44.86
CA ASN A 394 12.66 -8.53 43.99
C ASN A 394 11.71 -7.46 43.43
N LYS A 395 11.27 -6.49 44.26
CA LYS A 395 10.48 -5.34 43.78
C LYS A 395 11.23 -4.54 42.73
N LYS A 396 12.51 -4.23 42.98
CA LYS A 396 13.37 -3.52 42.03
C LYS A 396 13.55 -4.28 40.71
N GLN A 397 13.69 -5.61 40.77
CA GLN A 397 13.76 -6.46 39.57
C GLN A 397 12.46 -6.40 38.75
N GLU A 398 11.29 -6.48 39.40
CA GLU A 398 10.00 -6.38 38.71
C GLU A 398 9.77 -4.98 38.13
N GLU A 399 10.19 -3.91 38.82
CA GLU A 399 10.17 -2.54 38.29
C GLU A 399 10.98 -2.41 36.99
N VAL A 400 12.19 -3.00 36.94
CA VAL A 400 13.02 -3.03 35.72
C VAL A 400 12.31 -3.76 34.58
N LYS A 401 11.69 -4.93 34.85
CA LYS A 401 10.94 -5.68 33.82
C LYS A 401 9.72 -4.91 33.32
N ILE A 402 8.97 -4.25 34.21
CA ILE A 402 7.82 -3.42 33.86
C ILE A 402 8.25 -2.23 32.99
N GLN A 403 9.34 -1.56 33.36
CA GLN A 403 9.90 -0.47 32.57
C GLN A 403 10.33 -0.95 31.19
N LEU A 404 11.05 -2.07 31.11
CA LEU A 404 11.47 -2.67 29.83
C LEU A 404 10.27 -2.96 28.92
N ARG A 405 9.23 -3.62 29.44
CA ARG A 405 7.99 -3.90 28.67
C ARG A 405 7.34 -2.62 28.16
N SER A 406 7.25 -1.58 28.99
CA SER A 406 6.71 -0.27 28.61
C SER A 406 7.50 0.39 27.49
N GLU A 407 8.83 0.36 27.56
CA GLU A 407 9.71 0.90 26.54
C GLU A 407 9.64 0.13 25.22
N LEU A 408 9.63 -1.21 25.28
CA LEU A 408 9.46 -2.07 24.11
C LEU A 408 8.11 -1.82 23.42
N ARG A 409 7.03 -1.72 24.19
CA ARG A 409 5.70 -1.42 23.66
C ARG A 409 5.64 -0.06 22.96
N LYS A 410 6.33 0.97 23.50
CA LYS A 410 6.43 2.28 22.86
C LYS A 410 7.25 2.25 21.57
N ALA A 411 8.36 1.54 21.57
CA ALA A 411 9.29 1.50 20.44
C ALA A 411 8.77 0.64 19.28
N ILE A 412 8.21 -0.55 19.59
CA ILE A 412 7.84 -1.57 18.60
C ILE A 412 6.33 -1.55 18.31
N LYS A 413 5.52 -0.89 19.15
CA LYS A 413 4.05 -0.80 19.04
C LYS A 413 3.32 -2.15 19.10
N LYS A 414 3.99 -3.19 19.58
CA LYS A 414 3.44 -4.53 19.84
C LYS A 414 3.71 -4.91 21.29
N ASP A 415 2.80 -5.69 21.88
CA ASP A 415 2.95 -6.18 23.25
C ASP A 415 3.78 -7.46 23.25
N ILE A 416 5.10 -7.30 23.39
CA ILE A 416 6.09 -8.34 23.14
C ILE A 416 6.55 -8.95 24.47
N GLU A 417 6.55 -10.27 24.54
CA GLU A 417 7.11 -11.03 25.66
C GLU A 417 8.64 -10.88 25.74
N LEU A 418 9.20 -11.12 26.93
CA LEU A 418 10.64 -11.07 27.15
C LEU A 418 11.28 -12.43 26.81
N GLU A 419 12.61 -12.44 26.63
CA GLU A 419 13.42 -13.65 26.42
C GLU A 419 13.15 -14.40 25.11
N LEU A 420 12.58 -13.72 24.12
CA LEU A 420 12.34 -14.26 22.79
C LEU A 420 13.61 -14.34 21.93
N ASN A 421 13.75 -15.45 21.20
CA ASN A 421 14.65 -15.55 20.06
C ASN A 421 14.01 -14.91 18.80
N TYR A 422 14.78 -14.77 17.71
CA TYR A 422 14.30 -14.15 16.47
C TYR A 422 13.02 -14.78 15.92
N ASN A 423 12.94 -16.12 15.87
CA ASN A 423 11.78 -16.80 15.29
C ASN A 423 10.52 -16.58 16.12
N SER A 424 10.62 -16.68 17.46
CA SER A 424 9.50 -16.38 18.36
C SER A 424 9.10 -14.90 18.31
N PHE A 425 10.06 -13.99 18.13
CA PHE A 425 9.80 -12.56 17.97
C PHE A 425 9.09 -12.25 16.64
N ALA A 426 9.52 -12.85 15.54
CA ALA A 426 8.94 -12.62 14.21
C ALA A 426 7.45 -13.02 14.14
N LYS A 427 7.01 -14.01 14.94
CA LYS A 427 5.60 -14.45 15.01
C LYS A 427 4.61 -13.33 15.32
N TYR A 428 5.04 -12.24 15.95
CA TYR A 428 4.20 -11.07 16.20
C TYR A 428 3.79 -10.31 14.92
N TRP A 429 4.46 -10.54 13.79
CA TRP A 429 4.10 -10.01 12.47
C TRP A 429 3.30 -11.00 11.61
N LYS A 430 3.22 -12.27 12.01
CA LYS A 430 2.48 -13.31 11.27
C LYS A 430 1.01 -12.95 11.02
N PRO A 431 0.24 -12.41 11.99
CA PRO A 431 -1.14 -12.03 11.75
C PRO A 431 -1.29 -10.90 10.72
N ASP A 432 -0.35 -9.95 10.70
CA ASP A 432 -0.39 -8.83 9.75
C ASP A 432 -0.12 -9.33 8.32
N ILE A 433 0.86 -10.23 8.17
CA ILE A 433 1.20 -10.86 6.88
C ILE A 433 0.03 -11.72 6.37
N ILE A 434 -0.59 -12.53 7.23
CA ILE A 434 -1.76 -13.35 6.86
C ILE A 434 -2.96 -12.49 6.49
N LYS A 435 -3.21 -11.41 7.23
CA LYS A 435 -4.31 -10.48 6.92
C LYS A 435 -4.17 -9.87 5.54
N GLU A 436 -2.93 -9.61 5.10
CA GLU A 436 -2.66 -8.99 3.81
C GLU A 436 -2.75 -9.99 2.64
N TYR A 437 -2.15 -11.17 2.79
CA TYR A 437 -1.96 -12.11 1.67
C TYR A 437 -2.85 -13.37 1.74
N GLY A 438 -3.69 -13.48 2.77
CA GLY A 438 -4.46 -14.68 3.07
C GLY A 438 -3.63 -15.76 3.75
N GLU A 439 -4.29 -16.79 4.26
CA GLU A 439 -3.65 -17.86 5.06
C GLU A 439 -2.59 -18.62 4.27
N LYS A 440 -2.94 -19.11 3.08
CA LYS A 440 -2.03 -19.90 2.22
C LYS A 440 -0.72 -19.16 1.92
N TYR A 441 -0.80 -17.93 1.42
CA TYR A 441 0.37 -17.19 0.96
C TYR A 441 1.07 -16.42 2.07
N GLY A 442 0.33 -15.99 3.10
CA GLY A 442 0.91 -15.41 4.30
C GLY A 442 1.80 -16.40 5.07
N GLU A 443 1.42 -17.68 5.13
CA GLU A 443 2.27 -18.74 5.73
C GLU A 443 3.57 -18.95 4.95
N ILE A 444 3.53 -18.88 3.61
CA ILE A 444 4.72 -19.01 2.77
C ILE A 444 5.69 -17.85 3.04
N LEU A 445 5.19 -16.61 2.99
CA LEU A 445 6.00 -15.42 3.27
C LEU A 445 6.56 -15.44 4.70
N PHE A 446 5.76 -15.88 5.68
CA PHE A 446 6.22 -15.98 7.06
C PHE A 446 7.35 -17.01 7.22
N LYS A 447 7.26 -18.18 6.55
CA LYS A 447 8.35 -19.17 6.54
C LYS A 447 9.61 -18.63 5.88
N MET A 448 9.50 -17.81 4.84
CA MET A 448 10.67 -17.15 4.24
C MET A 448 11.37 -16.21 5.24
N ILE A 449 10.60 -15.48 6.04
CA ILE A 449 11.12 -14.61 7.11
C ILE A 449 11.78 -15.44 8.21
N GLU A 450 11.13 -16.49 8.72
CA GLU A 450 11.71 -17.38 9.75
C GLU A 450 13.03 -18.01 9.28
N ASN A 451 13.10 -18.45 8.03
CA ASN A 451 14.28 -19.10 7.48
C ASN A 451 15.33 -18.13 6.91
N LYS A 452 15.04 -16.83 6.90
CA LYS A 452 15.86 -15.78 6.25
C LYS A 452 16.20 -16.12 4.80
N ASN A 453 15.31 -16.81 4.10
CA ASN A 453 15.50 -17.21 2.71
C ASN A 453 14.54 -16.43 1.81
N THR A 454 15.06 -15.34 1.22
CA THR A 454 14.31 -14.47 0.31
C THR A 454 14.55 -14.79 -1.17
N GLU A 455 15.53 -15.63 -1.50
CA GLU A 455 15.89 -15.97 -2.88
C GLU A 455 14.75 -16.66 -3.63
N LYS A 456 13.87 -17.34 -2.88
CA LYS A 456 12.71 -18.05 -3.41
C LYS A 456 11.42 -17.23 -3.42
N PHE A 457 11.48 -15.93 -3.15
CA PHE A 457 10.32 -15.06 -3.14
C PHE A 457 9.52 -15.15 -4.45
N TYR A 458 10.22 -15.16 -5.60
CA TYR A 458 9.56 -15.27 -6.89
C TYR A 458 8.83 -16.61 -7.06
N SER A 459 9.54 -17.73 -6.94
CA SER A 459 9.02 -19.06 -7.29
C SER A 459 8.07 -19.67 -6.26
N GLU A 460 8.30 -19.42 -4.96
CA GLU A 460 7.47 -20.00 -3.90
C GLU A 460 6.28 -19.13 -3.51
N PHE A 461 6.37 -17.79 -3.67
CA PHE A 461 5.28 -16.86 -3.34
C PHE A 461 4.72 -16.14 -4.57
N TYR A 462 5.52 -15.31 -5.24
CA TYR A 462 4.98 -14.31 -6.17
C TYR A 462 4.33 -14.94 -7.40
N GLU A 463 5.00 -15.88 -8.06
CA GLU A 463 4.48 -16.56 -9.24
C GLU A 463 3.18 -17.34 -8.92
N PRO A 464 3.12 -18.20 -7.87
CA PRO A 464 1.88 -18.85 -7.46
C PRO A 464 0.76 -17.88 -7.06
N TYR A 465 1.07 -16.88 -6.22
CA TYR A 465 0.11 -15.86 -5.76
C TYR A 465 -0.47 -15.07 -6.92
N TYR A 466 0.39 -14.65 -7.85
CA TYR A 466 0.01 -13.91 -9.02
C TYR A 466 -0.85 -14.77 -9.96
N LYS A 467 -0.48 -16.03 -10.14
CA LYS A 467 -1.24 -16.96 -10.98
C LYS A 467 -2.66 -17.17 -10.47
N GLU A 468 -2.82 -17.51 -9.21
CA GLU A 468 -4.16 -17.79 -8.65
C GLU A 468 -5.03 -16.52 -8.56
N ASN A 469 -4.46 -15.39 -8.16
CA ASN A 469 -5.25 -14.18 -7.91
C ASN A 469 -5.50 -13.32 -9.15
N TYR A 470 -4.67 -13.46 -10.18
CA TYR A 470 -4.76 -12.66 -11.40
C TYR A 470 -4.92 -13.55 -12.64
N LEU A 471 -4.09 -14.57 -12.84
CA LEU A 471 -4.11 -15.34 -14.10
C LEU A 471 -5.32 -16.22 -14.30
N ASP A 472 -5.71 -16.96 -13.26
CA ASP A 472 -6.84 -17.88 -13.37
C ASP A 472 -8.17 -17.11 -13.55
N LYS A 473 -8.19 -15.80 -13.23
CA LYS A 473 -9.30 -14.89 -13.52
C LYS A 473 -9.31 -14.32 -14.95
N PHE A 474 -8.24 -14.49 -15.72
CA PHE A 474 -8.20 -14.16 -17.16
C PHE A 474 -8.60 -15.35 -18.03
N ILE A 475 -8.43 -16.59 -17.57
CA ILE A 475 -8.84 -17.79 -18.30
C ILE A 475 -10.29 -18.11 -17.93
N LEU A 476 -11.23 -17.48 -18.63
CA LEU A 476 -12.64 -17.68 -18.39
C LEU A 476 -13.14 -18.97 -19.06
N THR A 477 -13.87 -19.78 -18.31
CA THR A 477 -14.61 -20.93 -18.84
C THR A 477 -15.86 -20.47 -19.59
N LYS A 478 -16.44 -21.37 -20.39
CA LYS A 478 -17.73 -21.11 -21.05
C LYS A 478 -18.82 -20.75 -20.04
N GLU A 479 -18.94 -21.52 -18.96
CA GLU A 479 -19.90 -21.26 -17.89
C GLU A 479 -19.69 -19.90 -17.21
N GLN A 480 -18.44 -19.47 -16.99
CA GLN A 480 -18.16 -18.16 -16.38
C GLN A 480 -18.51 -16.97 -17.27
N LEU A 481 -18.46 -17.13 -18.60
CA LEU A 481 -18.87 -16.10 -19.57
C LEU A 481 -20.38 -16.10 -19.83
N ASP A 482 -21.02 -17.26 -19.67
CA ASP A 482 -22.46 -17.43 -19.84
C ASP A 482 -23.23 -17.11 -18.55
N ASN A 483 -22.59 -17.23 -17.38
CA ASN A 483 -23.12 -16.81 -16.08
C ASN A 483 -22.80 -15.33 -15.82
N ASN A 484 -23.68 -14.62 -15.11
CA ASN A 484 -23.66 -13.16 -14.87
C ASN A 484 -22.35 -12.57 -14.31
N GLU A 485 -21.37 -13.38 -13.88
CA GLU A 485 -20.11 -12.92 -13.30
C GLU A 485 -19.20 -12.19 -14.32
N HIS A 486 -19.20 -12.62 -15.59
CA HIS A 486 -18.37 -12.02 -16.65
C HIS A 486 -19.08 -11.77 -17.99
N GLU A 487 -20.41 -11.66 -17.96
CA GLU A 487 -21.25 -11.38 -19.14
C GLU A 487 -20.75 -10.16 -19.95
N GLU A 488 -20.38 -9.07 -19.27
CA GLU A 488 -19.91 -7.83 -19.90
C GLU A 488 -18.64 -8.03 -20.75
N LYS A 489 -17.73 -8.90 -20.31
CA LYS A 489 -16.50 -9.21 -21.05
C LYS A 489 -16.81 -10.00 -22.32
N GLY A 490 -17.78 -10.92 -22.24
CA GLY A 490 -18.26 -11.68 -23.39
C GLY A 490 -18.95 -10.78 -24.41
N ASP A 491 -19.85 -9.91 -23.96
CA ASP A 491 -20.56 -8.96 -24.83
C ASP A 491 -19.60 -7.97 -25.50
N TYR A 492 -18.60 -7.48 -24.77
CA TYR A 492 -17.55 -6.64 -25.33
C TYR A 492 -16.74 -7.37 -26.42
N ALA A 493 -16.43 -8.65 -26.22
CA ALA A 493 -15.70 -9.43 -27.21
C ALA A 493 -16.54 -9.66 -28.48
N ILE A 494 -17.85 -9.92 -28.34
CA ILE A 494 -18.78 -9.98 -29.47
C ILE A 494 -18.80 -8.63 -30.20
N LYS A 495 -18.93 -7.51 -29.46
CA LYS A 495 -18.87 -6.15 -30.01
C LYS A 495 -17.58 -5.96 -30.82
N SER A 496 -16.40 -6.26 -30.27
CA SER A 496 -15.13 -6.13 -30.98
C SER A 496 -15.10 -6.95 -32.28
N MET A 497 -15.64 -8.16 -32.27
CA MET A 497 -15.56 -9.08 -33.40
C MET A 497 -16.47 -8.68 -34.57
N PHE A 498 -17.65 -8.10 -34.31
CA PHE A 498 -18.65 -7.80 -35.34
C PHE A 498 -18.75 -6.31 -35.71
N ILE A 499 -18.51 -5.40 -34.75
CA ILE A 499 -18.65 -3.95 -35.00
C ILE A 499 -17.60 -3.46 -35.99
N ILE A 500 -16.36 -3.94 -35.87
CA ILE A 500 -15.27 -3.48 -36.73
C ILE A 500 -15.55 -3.80 -38.21
N PRO A 501 -15.84 -5.07 -38.61
CA PRO A 501 -16.25 -5.40 -39.98
C PRO A 501 -17.45 -4.59 -40.46
N PHE A 502 -18.45 -4.42 -39.59
CA PHE A 502 -19.66 -3.67 -39.92
C PHE A 502 -19.38 -2.19 -40.17
N ALA A 503 -18.54 -1.57 -39.33
CA ALA A 503 -18.13 -0.18 -39.48
C ALA A 503 -17.37 0.06 -40.78
N ILE A 504 -16.42 -0.80 -41.13
CA ILE A 504 -15.71 -0.76 -42.43
C ILE A 504 -16.71 -0.84 -43.57
N PHE A 505 -17.62 -1.83 -43.54
CA PHE A 505 -18.61 -2.01 -44.60
C PHE A 505 -19.53 -0.80 -44.74
N MET A 506 -20.07 -0.27 -43.64
CA MET A 506 -20.98 0.87 -43.65
C MET A 506 -20.29 2.15 -44.11
N SER A 507 -19.05 2.40 -43.66
CA SER A 507 -18.26 3.54 -44.10
C SER A 507 -17.96 3.46 -45.61
N LEU A 508 -17.51 2.30 -46.10
CA LEU A 508 -17.22 2.10 -47.52
C LEU A 508 -18.47 2.27 -48.39
N LEU A 509 -19.61 1.74 -47.95
CA LEU A 509 -20.89 1.91 -48.63
C LEU A 509 -21.31 3.38 -48.68
N ALA A 510 -21.26 4.09 -47.54
CA ALA A 510 -21.64 5.49 -47.46
C ALA A 510 -20.70 6.40 -48.27
N SER A 511 -19.39 6.09 -48.27
CA SER A 511 -18.37 6.74 -49.10
C SER A 511 -18.64 6.54 -50.58
N LEU A 512 -18.91 5.31 -51.02
CA LEU A 512 -19.22 4.99 -52.41
C LEU A 512 -20.47 5.73 -52.90
N LEU A 513 -21.54 5.72 -52.10
CA LEU A 513 -22.78 6.41 -52.44
C LEU A 513 -22.58 7.93 -52.54
N ASN A 514 -21.82 8.52 -51.62
CA ASN A 514 -21.53 9.95 -51.62
C ASN A 514 -20.58 10.36 -52.75
N PHE A 515 -19.58 9.55 -53.07
CA PHE A 515 -18.67 9.80 -54.19
C PHE A 515 -19.41 9.83 -55.53
N VAL A 516 -20.26 8.82 -55.79
CA VAL A 516 -21.12 8.81 -56.98
C VAL A 516 -22.07 10.00 -56.97
N SER A 517 -22.66 10.33 -55.81
CA SER A 517 -23.52 11.50 -55.67
C SER A 517 -22.80 12.81 -56.00
N VAL A 518 -21.54 13.00 -55.62
CA VAL A 518 -20.76 14.20 -55.94
C VAL A 518 -20.58 14.33 -57.44
N ILE A 519 -20.16 13.27 -58.13
CA ILE A 519 -19.95 13.30 -59.59
C ILE A 519 -21.26 13.63 -60.32
N VAL A 520 -22.37 12.98 -59.92
CA VAL A 520 -23.68 13.21 -60.53
C VAL A 520 -24.18 14.64 -60.28
N LEU A 521 -24.01 15.17 -59.07
CA LEU A 521 -24.41 16.55 -58.75
C LEU A 521 -23.54 17.58 -59.52
N SER A 522 -22.24 17.34 -59.62
CA SER A 522 -21.33 18.17 -60.43
C SER A 522 -21.72 18.17 -61.91
N LEU A 523 -22.08 17.00 -62.46
CA LEU A 523 -22.59 16.89 -63.82
C LEU A 523 -23.89 17.68 -64.01
N ILE A 524 -24.81 17.66 -63.03
CA ILE A 524 -26.03 18.48 -63.06
C ILE A 524 -25.69 19.97 -63.10
N VAL A 525 -24.68 20.42 -62.35
CA VAL A 525 -24.23 21.82 -62.37
C VAL A 525 -23.68 22.19 -63.76
N ILE A 526 -22.81 21.35 -64.34
CA ILE A 526 -22.21 21.57 -65.67
C ILE A 526 -23.29 21.62 -66.76
N LEU A 527 -24.20 20.63 -66.79
CA LEU A 527 -25.26 20.57 -67.81
C LEU A 527 -26.22 21.76 -67.72
N LYS A 528 -26.46 22.28 -66.51
CA LYS A 528 -27.23 23.52 -66.32
C LYS A 528 -26.49 24.74 -66.85
N PHE A 529 -25.18 24.81 -66.65
CA PHE A 529 -24.37 25.91 -67.16
C PHE A 529 -24.40 25.96 -68.70
N ILE A 530 -24.39 24.80 -69.36
CA ILE A 530 -24.45 24.64 -70.83
C ILE A 530 -25.91 24.69 -71.37
N LYS A 531 -26.90 24.99 -70.51
CA LYS A 531 -28.34 25.10 -70.86
C LYS A 531 -28.96 23.84 -71.50
N GLN A 532 -28.43 22.64 -71.24
CA GLN A 532 -28.98 21.37 -71.77
C GLN A 532 -30.01 20.73 -70.83
N ASP A 533 -31.07 21.45 -70.49
CA ASP A 533 -32.03 21.04 -69.44
C ASP A 533 -32.84 19.77 -69.76
N THR A 534 -33.13 19.48 -71.02
CA THR A 534 -33.99 18.34 -71.43
C THR A 534 -33.32 16.98 -71.32
N LYS A 535 -31.99 16.92 -71.33
CA LYS A 535 -31.21 15.66 -71.26
C LYS A 535 -30.69 15.33 -69.85
N ILE A 536 -30.80 16.24 -68.89
CA ILE A 536 -30.19 16.10 -67.55
C ILE A 536 -30.63 14.80 -66.85
N PHE A 537 -31.92 14.47 -66.88
CA PHE A 537 -32.43 13.32 -66.14
C PHE A 537 -31.93 11.97 -66.68
N ILE A 538 -31.92 11.80 -68.00
CA ILE A 538 -31.49 10.55 -68.64
C ILE A 538 -29.97 10.40 -68.49
N THR A 539 -29.21 11.45 -68.83
CA THR A 539 -27.74 11.42 -68.75
C THR A 539 -27.25 11.16 -67.34
N THR A 540 -27.84 11.79 -66.32
CA THR A 540 -27.38 11.63 -64.92
C THR A 540 -27.66 10.23 -64.37
N ASN A 541 -28.81 9.62 -64.70
CA ASN A 541 -29.11 8.26 -64.28
C ASN A 541 -28.23 7.22 -64.98
N ILE A 542 -27.97 7.37 -66.29
CA ILE A 542 -27.04 6.51 -67.02
C ILE A 542 -25.63 6.59 -66.41
N VAL A 543 -25.13 7.80 -66.20
CA VAL A 543 -23.81 8.02 -65.57
C VAL A 543 -23.78 7.44 -64.15
N LYS A 544 -24.83 7.61 -63.36
CA LYS A 544 -24.93 7.04 -62.01
C LYS A 544 -24.81 5.51 -62.01
N VAL A 545 -25.56 4.83 -62.89
CA VAL A 545 -25.51 3.37 -63.02
C VAL A 545 -24.12 2.91 -63.50
N LEU A 546 -23.56 3.57 -64.52
CA LEU A 546 -22.22 3.27 -65.01
C LEU A 546 -21.16 3.43 -63.92
N LEU A 547 -21.23 4.50 -63.12
CA LEU A 547 -20.30 4.72 -62.01
C LEU A 547 -20.39 3.63 -60.95
N TYR A 548 -21.59 3.22 -60.54
CA TYR A 548 -21.73 2.10 -59.60
C TYR A 548 -21.15 0.80 -60.16
N VAL A 549 -21.45 0.49 -61.43
CA VAL A 549 -20.88 -0.70 -62.08
C VAL A 549 -19.35 -0.61 -62.09
N VAL A 550 -18.78 0.52 -62.48
CA VAL A 550 -17.31 0.69 -62.54
C VAL A 550 -16.67 0.59 -61.15
N ILE A 551 -17.20 1.29 -60.15
CA ILE A 551 -16.59 1.36 -58.81
C ILE A 551 -16.76 0.03 -58.05
N ILE A 552 -17.81 -0.75 -58.32
CA ILE A 552 -17.97 -2.08 -57.71
C ILE A 552 -17.18 -3.13 -58.49
N TYR A 553 -17.37 -3.20 -59.81
CA TYR A 553 -16.80 -4.27 -60.62
C TYR A 553 -15.28 -4.16 -60.79
N TYR A 554 -14.74 -2.95 -61.00
CA TYR A 554 -13.33 -2.79 -61.34
C TYR A 554 -12.39 -3.13 -60.17
N PRO A 555 -12.58 -2.62 -58.93
CA PRO A 555 -11.76 -3.03 -57.79
C PRO A 555 -11.92 -4.51 -57.46
N TYR A 556 -13.13 -5.08 -57.60
CA TYR A 556 -13.36 -6.51 -57.41
C TYR A 556 -12.54 -7.33 -58.42
N LYS A 557 -12.58 -6.95 -59.71
CA LYS A 557 -11.80 -7.61 -60.75
C LYS A 557 -10.29 -7.50 -60.48
N ILE A 558 -9.80 -6.34 -60.08
CA ILE A 558 -8.39 -6.17 -59.67
C ILE A 558 -8.03 -7.14 -58.54
N GLY A 559 -8.88 -7.24 -57.50
CA GLY A 559 -8.62 -8.14 -56.38
C GLY A 559 -8.50 -9.60 -56.82
N LYS A 560 -9.39 -10.02 -57.72
CA LYS A 560 -9.40 -11.37 -58.29
C LYS A 560 -8.20 -11.64 -59.20
N ASP A 561 -7.90 -10.72 -60.11
CA ASP A 561 -6.81 -10.86 -61.10
C ASP A 561 -5.44 -10.83 -60.40
N ASN A 562 -5.26 -9.97 -59.38
CA ASN A 562 -4.05 -9.91 -58.56
C ASN A 562 -4.00 -10.98 -57.46
N LYS A 563 -5.05 -11.80 -57.34
CA LYS A 563 -5.17 -12.88 -56.35
C LYS A 563 -4.85 -12.45 -54.91
N VAL A 564 -5.39 -11.31 -54.48
CA VAL A 564 -5.06 -10.70 -53.16
C VAL A 564 -5.36 -11.62 -51.96
N LEU A 565 -6.24 -12.60 -52.13
CA LEU A 565 -6.59 -13.61 -51.13
C LEU A 565 -5.72 -14.88 -51.15
N GLU A 566 -4.94 -15.15 -52.20
CA GLU A 566 -4.18 -16.41 -52.35
C GLU A 566 -3.13 -16.61 -51.26
N GLN A 567 -2.62 -15.50 -50.70
CA GLN A 567 -1.72 -15.48 -49.55
C GLN A 567 -2.35 -15.94 -48.22
N TYR A 568 -3.69 -15.97 -48.14
CA TYR A 568 -4.46 -16.43 -46.98
C TYR A 568 -5.02 -17.84 -47.29
N LYS A 569 -4.18 -18.86 -47.12
CA LYS A 569 -4.47 -20.26 -47.49
C LYS A 569 -5.80 -20.80 -46.96
N ILE A 570 -6.29 -20.26 -45.84
CA ILE A 570 -7.56 -20.67 -45.25
C ILE A 570 -8.77 -20.45 -46.18
N PHE A 571 -8.73 -19.46 -47.07
CA PHE A 571 -9.82 -19.17 -48.00
C PHE A 571 -9.76 -19.94 -49.32
N GLN A 572 -8.79 -20.84 -49.49
CA GLN A 572 -8.68 -21.66 -50.71
C GLN A 572 -9.78 -22.73 -50.81
N LYS A 573 -10.40 -23.08 -49.68
CA LYS A 573 -11.55 -24.00 -49.64
C LYS A 573 -12.84 -23.20 -49.53
N GLN A 574 -13.92 -23.69 -50.14
CA GLN A 574 -15.25 -23.12 -49.88
C GLN A 574 -15.74 -23.52 -48.49
N HIS A 575 -16.42 -22.59 -47.84
CA HIS A 575 -17.09 -22.81 -46.56
C HIS A 575 -18.54 -23.30 -46.79
N ASP A 576 -19.13 -24.01 -45.84
CA ASP A 576 -20.50 -24.57 -45.99
C ASP A 576 -21.57 -23.46 -46.04
N SER A 577 -21.36 -22.38 -45.29
CA SER A 577 -22.22 -21.19 -45.34
C SER A 577 -22.04 -20.38 -46.62
N LYS A 578 -23.11 -20.29 -47.41
CA LYS A 578 -23.20 -19.41 -48.60
C LYS A 578 -22.88 -17.95 -48.27
N PHE A 579 -23.28 -17.48 -47.09
CA PHE A 579 -23.01 -16.10 -46.65
C PHE A 579 -21.52 -15.84 -46.45
N ILE A 580 -20.81 -16.77 -45.80
CA ILE A 580 -19.37 -16.65 -45.58
C ILE A 580 -18.62 -16.66 -46.92
N ASN A 581 -19.00 -17.53 -47.86
CA ASN A 581 -18.41 -17.53 -49.21
C ASN A 581 -18.64 -16.21 -49.93
N PHE A 582 -19.86 -15.67 -49.85
CA PHE A 582 -20.17 -14.37 -50.44
C PHE A 582 -19.35 -13.24 -49.81
N TYR A 583 -19.16 -13.26 -48.49
CA TYR A 583 -18.34 -12.27 -47.80
C TYR A 583 -16.87 -12.37 -48.19
N VAL A 584 -16.32 -13.60 -48.30
CA VAL A 584 -14.95 -13.81 -48.79
C VAL A 584 -14.78 -13.32 -50.22
N GLU A 585 -15.77 -13.50 -51.09
CA GLU A 585 -15.75 -12.88 -52.42
C GLU A 585 -15.77 -11.35 -52.36
N ALA A 586 -16.56 -10.76 -51.46
CA ALA A 586 -16.56 -9.32 -51.22
C ALA A 586 -15.22 -8.81 -50.68
N MET A 587 -14.42 -9.64 -49.98
CA MET A 587 -13.08 -9.25 -49.52
C MET A 587 -12.13 -8.90 -50.66
N ASN A 588 -12.28 -9.50 -51.86
CA ASN A 588 -11.51 -9.09 -53.04
C ASN A 588 -11.71 -7.60 -53.36
N TRP A 589 -12.93 -7.09 -53.14
CA TRP A 589 -13.24 -5.68 -53.32
C TRP A 589 -12.75 -4.83 -52.13
N ILE A 590 -13.07 -5.24 -50.89
CA ILE A 590 -12.73 -4.49 -49.67
C ILE A 590 -11.21 -4.26 -49.58
N LEU A 591 -10.40 -5.30 -49.81
CA LEU A 591 -8.94 -5.21 -49.73
C LEU A 591 -8.37 -4.20 -50.72
N VAL A 592 -8.87 -4.18 -51.95
CA VAL A 592 -8.37 -3.26 -52.99
C VAL A 592 -8.78 -1.82 -52.67
N VAL A 593 -10.02 -1.61 -52.23
CA VAL A 593 -10.53 -0.27 -51.93
C VAL A 593 -9.85 0.31 -50.70
N GLU A 594 -9.68 -0.48 -49.62
CA GLU A 594 -8.97 -0.05 -48.42
C GLU A 594 -7.49 0.18 -48.69
N ASN A 595 -6.82 -0.69 -49.45
CA ASN A 595 -5.43 -0.47 -49.83
C ASN A 595 -5.26 0.86 -50.60
N PHE A 596 -6.17 1.16 -51.54
CA PHE A 596 -6.16 2.44 -52.25
C PHE A 596 -6.41 3.62 -51.29
N SER A 597 -7.46 3.56 -50.48
CA SER A 597 -7.85 4.62 -49.54
C SER A 597 -6.73 4.91 -48.53
N TYR A 598 -6.19 3.87 -47.91
CA TYR A 598 -5.18 3.99 -46.86
C TYR A 598 -3.83 4.47 -47.41
N ASN A 599 -3.28 3.82 -48.44
CA ASN A 599 -1.94 4.14 -48.91
C ASN A 599 -1.87 5.43 -49.73
N LYS A 600 -2.91 5.76 -50.49
CA LYS A 600 -2.88 6.94 -51.38
C LYS A 600 -3.53 8.18 -50.80
N LEU A 601 -4.48 8.05 -49.86
CA LEU A 601 -5.23 9.21 -49.36
C LEU A 601 -4.94 9.47 -47.87
N TYR A 602 -4.99 8.43 -47.03
CA TYR A 602 -4.74 8.59 -45.58
C TYR A 602 -3.28 8.97 -45.27
N LYS A 603 -2.29 8.22 -45.78
CA LYS A 603 -0.86 8.49 -45.51
C LYS A 603 -0.36 9.86 -45.99
N LEU A 604 -0.99 10.47 -47.00
CA LEU A 604 -0.60 11.80 -47.48
C LEU A 604 -0.95 12.92 -46.49
N LYS A 605 -1.88 12.67 -45.55
CA LYS A 605 -2.29 13.63 -44.51
C LYS A 605 -1.33 13.66 -43.30
N TYR A 606 -0.59 12.57 -43.10
CA TYR A 606 0.28 12.35 -41.93
C TYR A 606 1.78 12.27 -42.26
N LYS A 607 2.14 12.50 -43.53
CA LYS A 607 3.49 12.90 -43.96
C LYS A 607 3.53 14.42 -44.06
#